data_AF-A0A0D8Y6W2-F1
#
_entry.id   AF-A0A0D8Y6W2-F1
#
_cell.length_a   1.000
_cell.length_b   1.000
_cell.length_c   1.000
_cell.angle_alpha   90.00
_cell.angle_beta   90.00
_cell.angle_gamma   90.00
#
_symmetry.space_group_name_H-M   'P 1'
#
loop_
_entity.id
_entity.type
_entity.pdbx_description
1 polymer ?
#
loop_
_entity_poly.entity_id
_entity_poly.type
_entity_poly.pdbx_seq_one_letter_code
_entity_poly.pdbx_strand_id
1 'polypeptide(L)'
;MSSVVHSSACHRFKQKHFSAIMKAVIGIVLRILCYSYVRPFLMKRPELTSPLVSYRRLQDGVAMFNDGISPYEGDSFHFQPVLLRLYSLGSASERTVFTISTILDCLTAALLSISAGHYAKQQKSANPEHVCIMVFKCYLWNPVTIGCTAILSVSVLHNVLISAFVYFFCSGSFSALFSALFLLSINNFTKRVH
;
A
#
# COMPACT_ATOMS: atom_id res chain seq x y z
N MET A 1 -2.82 -30.69 33.97
CA MET A 1 -3.72 -29.70 33.35
C MET A 1 -3.00 -28.64 32.51
N SER A 2 -1.80 -28.19 32.90
CA SER A 2 -1.04 -27.14 32.19
C SER A 2 -0.53 -27.54 30.80
N SER A 3 -0.20 -28.82 30.58
CA SER A 3 0.30 -29.34 29.29
C SER A 3 -0.77 -29.39 28.19
N VAL A 4 -2.04 -29.65 28.55
CA VAL A 4 -3.17 -29.71 27.60
C VAL A 4 -3.57 -28.30 27.14
N VAL A 5 -3.51 -27.30 28.02
CA VAL A 5 -3.77 -25.88 27.67
C VAL A 5 -2.70 -25.35 26.71
N HIS A 6 -1.43 -25.69 26.94
CA HIS A 6 -0.32 -25.25 26.10
C HIS A 6 -0.35 -25.88 24.69
N SER A 7 -0.75 -27.16 24.58
CA SER A 7 -0.92 -27.84 23.30
C SER A 7 -2.11 -27.28 22.50
N SER A 8 -3.21 -26.98 23.20
CA SER A 8 -4.41 -26.37 22.61
C SER A 8 -4.14 -24.94 22.09
N ALA A 9 -3.32 -24.16 22.79
CA ALA A 9 -2.95 -22.80 22.39
C ALA A 9 -2.02 -22.79 21.17
N CYS A 10 -1.06 -23.72 21.10
CA CYS A 10 -0.17 -23.88 19.95
C CYS A 10 -0.94 -24.26 18.68
N HIS A 11 -1.88 -25.21 18.78
CA HIS A 11 -2.75 -25.58 17.66
C HIS A 11 -3.63 -24.42 17.21
N ARG A 12 -4.22 -23.66 18.15
CA ARG A 12 -5.05 -22.50 17.85
C ARG A 12 -4.26 -21.37 17.16
N PHE A 13 -3.02 -21.13 17.59
CA PHE A 13 -2.12 -20.17 16.96
C PHE A 13 -1.76 -20.58 15.53
N LYS A 14 -1.29 -21.83 15.33
CA LYS A 14 -0.93 -22.36 14.02
C LYS A 14 -2.11 -22.32 13.03
N GLN A 15 -3.32 -22.63 13.51
CA GLN A 15 -4.54 -22.59 12.70
C GLN A 15 -4.98 -21.17 12.32
N LYS A 16 -4.76 -20.19 13.21
CA LYS A 16 -5.05 -18.78 12.95
C LYS A 16 -4.14 -18.19 11.87
N HIS A 17 -2.84 -18.48 11.96
CA HIS A 17 -1.86 -18.07 10.96
C HIS A 17 -2.11 -18.73 9.61
N PHE A 18 -2.42 -20.03 9.59
CA PHE A 18 -2.79 -20.74 8.36
C PHE A 18 -4.02 -20.12 7.67
N SER A 19 -5.08 -19.81 8.44
CA SER A 19 -6.27 -19.17 7.89
C SER A 19 -6.01 -17.76 7.33
N ALA A 20 -5.11 -16.99 7.94
CA ALA A 20 -4.72 -15.68 7.45
C ALA A 20 -3.94 -15.77 6.13
N ILE A 21 -2.99 -16.72 6.06
CA ILE A 21 -2.20 -16.98 4.84
C ILE A 21 -3.11 -17.39 3.69
N MET A 22 -4.05 -18.31 3.91
CA MET A 22 -4.98 -18.74 2.85
C MET A 22 -5.80 -17.56 2.28
N LYS A 23 -6.25 -16.63 3.15
CA LYS A 23 -6.97 -15.42 2.70
C LYS A 23 -6.06 -14.49 1.90
N ALA A 24 -4.82 -14.31 2.33
CA ALA A 24 -3.81 -13.52 1.62
C ALA A 24 -3.56 -14.11 0.22
N VAL A 25 -3.37 -15.42 0.14
CA VAL A 25 -3.17 -16.14 -1.15
C VAL A 25 -4.37 -15.93 -2.07
N ILE A 26 -5.59 -16.11 -1.58
CA ILE A 26 -6.82 -15.86 -2.38
C ILE A 26 -6.86 -14.41 -2.87
N GLY A 27 -6.54 -13.45 -2.00
CA GLY A 27 -6.50 -12.03 -2.36
C GLY A 27 -5.44 -11.69 -3.43
N ILE A 28 -4.28 -12.35 -3.38
CA ILE A 28 -3.23 -12.21 -4.39
C ILE A 28 -3.65 -12.84 -5.71
N VAL A 29 -4.20 -14.05 -5.69
CA VAL A 29 -4.70 -14.73 -6.89
C VAL A 29 -5.77 -13.89 -7.57
N LEU A 30 -6.70 -13.32 -6.81
CA LEU A 30 -7.73 -12.44 -7.35
C LEU A 30 -7.15 -11.18 -8.02
N ARG A 31 -6.09 -10.58 -7.44
CA ARG A 31 -5.37 -9.45 -8.06
C ARG A 31 -4.69 -9.86 -9.36
N ILE A 32 -4.06 -11.04 -9.41
CA ILE A 32 -3.42 -11.58 -10.62
C ILE A 32 -4.48 -11.81 -11.71
N LEU A 33 -5.60 -12.46 -11.38
CA LEU A 33 -6.70 -12.68 -12.33
C LEU A 33 -7.27 -11.36 -12.84
N CYS A 34 -7.46 -10.37 -11.95
CA CYS A 34 -7.95 -9.05 -12.32
C CYS A 34 -6.98 -8.32 -13.27
N TYR A 35 -5.68 -8.40 -12.98
CA TYR A 35 -4.62 -7.85 -13.83
C TYR A 35 -4.59 -8.52 -15.22
N SER A 36 -4.73 -9.84 -15.30
CA SER A 36 -4.67 -10.57 -16.56
C SER A 36 -5.91 -10.41 -17.43
N TYR A 37 -7.11 -10.44 -16.84
CA TYR A 37 -8.37 -10.54 -17.61
C TYR A 37 -9.20 -9.24 -17.62
N VAL A 38 -9.17 -8.47 -16.52
CA VAL A 38 -10.12 -7.37 -16.29
C VAL A 38 -9.47 -5.99 -16.50
N ARG A 39 -8.13 -5.91 -16.51
CA ARG A 39 -7.37 -4.67 -16.77
C ARG A 39 -7.86 -3.85 -17.96
N PRO A 40 -8.09 -4.39 -19.18
CA PRO A 40 -8.51 -3.56 -20.32
C PRO A 40 -9.92 -2.96 -20.12
N PHE A 41 -10.78 -3.61 -19.34
CA PHE A 41 -12.08 -3.07 -18.97
C PHE A 41 -11.97 -1.97 -17.90
N LEU A 42 -11.13 -2.19 -16.88
CA LEU A 42 -10.92 -1.21 -15.80
C LEU A 42 -10.26 0.07 -16.30
N MET A 43 -9.34 -0.03 -17.27
CA MET A 43 -8.69 1.15 -17.87
C MET A 43 -9.67 2.06 -18.63
N LYS A 44 -10.83 1.56 -19.05
CA LYS A 44 -11.88 2.37 -19.70
C LYS A 44 -12.75 3.12 -18.70
N ARG A 45 -12.63 2.85 -17.40
CA ARG A 45 -13.43 3.49 -16.36
C ARG A 45 -12.74 4.74 -15.83
N PRO A 46 -13.32 5.94 -16.05
CA PRO A 46 -12.71 7.20 -15.62
C PRO A 46 -12.59 7.31 -14.09
N GLU A 47 -13.41 6.58 -13.34
CA GLU A 47 -13.35 6.46 -11.88
C GLU A 47 -12.01 5.89 -11.39
N LEU A 48 -11.37 5.03 -12.18
CA LEU A 48 -10.11 4.37 -11.83
C LEU A 48 -8.92 4.95 -12.61
N THR A 49 -9.17 5.63 -13.73
CA THR A 49 -8.13 6.26 -14.56
C THR A 49 -8.09 7.79 -14.43
N SER A 50 -8.49 8.29 -13.25
CA SER A 50 -8.51 9.73 -13.01
C SER A 50 -7.11 10.37 -13.22
N PRO A 51 -7.06 11.65 -13.62
CA PRO A 51 -5.82 12.40 -13.83
C PRO A 51 -4.78 12.27 -12.71
N LEU A 52 -5.26 12.11 -11.47
CA LEU A 52 -4.46 12.11 -10.25
C LEU A 52 -3.91 10.73 -9.87
N VAL A 53 -4.34 9.65 -10.53
CA VAL A 53 -3.95 8.28 -10.15
C VAL A 53 -3.54 7.39 -11.33
N SER A 54 -3.64 7.89 -12.57
CA SER A 54 -3.36 7.14 -13.79
C SER A 54 -1.86 6.81 -13.97
N TYR A 55 -1.55 5.51 -13.98
CA TYR A 55 -0.20 5.01 -14.26
C TYR A 55 0.33 5.40 -15.64
N ARG A 56 -0.54 5.47 -16.65
CA ARG A 56 -0.14 5.82 -18.02
C ARG A 56 0.38 7.26 -18.09
N ARG A 57 -0.34 8.20 -17.46
CA ARG A 57 0.11 9.60 -17.37
C ARG A 57 1.41 9.73 -16.59
N LEU A 58 1.64 8.86 -15.59
CA LEU A 58 2.90 8.80 -14.88
C LEU A 58 4.05 8.34 -15.78
N GLN A 59 3.84 7.30 -16.59
CA GLN A 59 4.83 6.83 -17.58
C GLN A 59 5.14 7.92 -18.62
N ASP A 60 4.12 8.59 -19.14
CA ASP A 60 4.28 9.69 -20.10
C ASP A 60 5.10 10.83 -19.49
N GLY A 61 4.83 11.19 -18.23
CA GLY A 61 5.62 12.21 -17.51
C GLY A 61 7.06 11.78 -17.23
N VAL A 62 7.31 10.50 -16.93
CA VAL A 62 8.67 9.96 -16.77
C VAL A 62 9.43 9.99 -18.10
N ALA A 63 8.78 9.67 -19.21
CA ALA A 63 9.38 9.74 -20.55
C ALA A 63 9.80 11.18 -20.88
N MET A 64 8.89 12.15 -20.70
CA MET A 64 9.20 13.58 -20.90
C MET A 64 10.37 14.03 -20.00
N PHE A 65 10.37 13.62 -18.73
CA PHE A 65 11.44 13.95 -17.80
C PHE A 65 12.80 13.40 -18.23
N ASN A 66 12.84 12.18 -18.78
CA ASN A 66 14.06 11.57 -19.31
C ASN A 66 14.57 12.26 -20.57
N ASP A 67 13.67 12.83 -21.37
CA ASP A 67 14.00 13.61 -22.57
C ASP A 67 14.44 15.05 -22.24
N GLY A 68 14.54 15.40 -20.94
CA GLY A 68 14.94 16.73 -20.47
C GLY A 68 13.83 17.78 -20.56
N ILE A 69 12.60 17.37 -20.89
CA ILE A 69 11.42 18.23 -20.95
C ILE A 69 10.73 18.20 -19.59
N SER A 70 10.40 19.36 -19.04
CA SER A 70 9.67 19.44 -17.77
C SER A 70 8.24 18.93 -17.96
N PRO A 71 7.82 17.81 -17.34
CA PRO A 71 6.45 17.31 -17.49
C PRO A 71 5.40 18.26 -16.89
N TYR A 72 5.81 19.21 -16.05
CA TYR A 72 4.95 20.21 -15.41
C TYR A 72 4.68 21.44 -16.26
N GLU A 73 5.37 21.61 -17.39
CA GLU A 73 5.14 22.75 -18.28
C GLU A 73 3.83 22.64 -19.07
N GLY A 74 3.23 21.45 -19.13
CA GLY A 74 1.91 21.23 -19.74
C GLY A 74 0.82 20.90 -18.71
N ASP A 75 -0.45 21.07 -19.11
CA ASP A 75 -1.66 20.74 -18.32
C ASP A 75 -1.86 19.22 -18.10
N SER A 76 -0.91 18.40 -18.57
CA SER A 76 -1.04 16.95 -18.62
C SER A 76 -0.45 16.23 -17.39
N PHE A 77 0.33 16.89 -16.54
CA PHE A 77 0.98 16.23 -15.41
C PHE A 77 0.79 17.01 -14.09
N HIS A 78 0.10 16.39 -13.14
CA HIS A 78 -0.26 17.00 -11.85
C HIS A 78 0.16 16.13 -10.64
N PHE A 79 1.07 15.17 -10.84
CA PHE A 79 1.54 14.29 -9.77
C PHE A 79 2.66 14.95 -8.94
N GLN A 80 2.91 14.41 -7.74
CA GLN A 80 3.98 14.92 -6.88
C GLN A 80 5.37 14.67 -7.50
N PRO A 81 6.31 15.65 -7.46
CA PRO A 81 7.67 15.50 -8.00
C PRO A 81 8.50 14.35 -7.42
N VAL A 82 8.25 13.99 -6.16
CA VAL A 82 8.90 12.84 -5.52
C VAL A 82 8.49 11.54 -6.22
N LEU A 83 7.23 11.42 -6.60
CA LEU A 83 6.71 10.24 -7.31
C LEU A 83 7.38 10.11 -8.69
N LEU A 84 7.45 11.20 -9.44
CA LEU A 84 8.12 11.24 -10.74
C LEU A 84 9.57 10.75 -10.63
N ARG A 85 10.32 11.24 -9.64
CA ARG A 85 11.71 10.85 -9.40
C ARG A 85 11.86 9.39 -8.99
N LEU A 86 10.95 8.87 -8.16
CA LEU A 86 10.97 7.46 -7.75
C LEU A 86 10.75 6.52 -8.94
N TYR A 87 9.81 6.86 -9.83
CA TYR A 87 9.53 6.07 -11.02
C TYR A 87 10.55 6.28 -12.15
N SER A 88 11.20 7.45 -12.24
CA SER A 88 12.30 7.66 -13.20
C SER A 88 13.56 6.88 -12.84
N LEU A 89 13.82 6.67 -11.54
CA LEU A 89 14.94 5.85 -11.06
C LEU A 89 14.73 4.35 -11.33
N GLY A 90 13.48 3.91 -11.38
CA GLY A 90 13.11 2.52 -11.64
C GLY A 90 12.58 2.36 -13.06
N SER A 91 13.44 2.05 -14.03
CA SER A 91 13.05 1.52 -15.35
C SER A 91 12.50 0.09 -15.23
N ALA A 92 11.52 -0.09 -14.34
CA ALA A 92 10.96 -1.38 -14.00
C ALA A 92 9.90 -1.80 -15.02
N SER A 93 9.94 -3.08 -15.42
CA SER A 93 8.91 -3.65 -16.30
C SER A 93 7.52 -3.56 -15.66
N GLU A 94 6.44 -3.50 -16.45
CA GLU A 94 5.07 -3.45 -15.92
C GLU A 94 4.77 -4.59 -14.93
N ARG A 95 5.33 -5.78 -15.18
CA ARG A 95 5.20 -6.95 -14.30
C ARG A 95 5.90 -6.75 -12.96
N THR A 96 7.06 -6.08 -12.97
CA THR A 96 7.79 -5.72 -11.75
C THR A 96 6.98 -4.71 -10.93
N VAL A 97 6.44 -3.68 -11.59
CA VAL A 97 5.58 -2.68 -10.92
C VAL A 97 4.34 -3.34 -10.33
N PHE A 98 3.69 -4.26 -11.05
CA PHE A 98 2.54 -5.03 -10.55
C PHE A 98 2.89 -5.83 -9.28
N THR A 99 4.04 -6.52 -9.31
CA THR A 99 4.50 -7.32 -8.17
C THR A 99 4.76 -6.41 -6.95
N ILE A 100 5.45 -5.29 -7.15
CA ILE A 100 5.71 -4.30 -6.10
C ILE A 100 4.39 -3.75 -5.56
N SER A 101 3.46 -3.33 -6.42
CA SER A 101 2.15 -2.83 -6.01
C SER A 101 1.36 -3.87 -5.22
N THR A 102 1.42 -5.15 -5.58
CA THR A 102 0.75 -6.23 -4.84
C THR A 102 1.37 -6.43 -3.45
N ILE A 103 2.70 -6.39 -3.35
CA ILE A 103 3.42 -6.48 -2.07
C ILE A 103 3.05 -5.30 -1.18
N LEU A 104 3.07 -4.09 -1.74
CA LEU A 104 2.70 -2.86 -1.05
C LEU A 104 1.26 -2.89 -0.55
N ASP A 105 0.31 -3.37 -1.34
CA ASP A 105 -1.10 -3.47 -0.93
C ASP A 105 -1.31 -4.50 0.19
N CYS A 106 -0.59 -5.64 0.14
CA CYS A 106 -0.55 -6.59 1.25
C CYS A 106 0.07 -5.98 2.52
N LEU A 107 1.11 -5.16 2.37
CA LEU A 107 1.72 -4.43 3.47
C LEU A 107 0.75 -3.40 4.07
N THR A 108 -0.03 -2.69 3.25
CA THR A 108 -1.09 -1.78 3.72
C THR A 108 -2.09 -2.53 4.60
N ALA A 109 -2.58 -3.68 4.13
CA ALA A 109 -3.53 -4.50 4.87
C ALA A 109 -2.97 -4.93 6.24
N ALA A 110 -1.69 -5.33 6.27
CA ALA A 110 -1.00 -5.74 7.49
C ALA A 110 -0.82 -4.56 8.46
N LEU A 111 -0.32 -3.41 7.97
CA LEU A 111 -0.15 -2.20 8.78
C LEU A 111 -1.47 -1.77 9.40
N LEU A 112 -2.53 -1.66 8.59
CA LEU A 112 -3.84 -1.23 9.07
C LEU A 112 -4.43 -2.20 10.10
N SER A 113 -4.25 -3.51 9.91
CA SER A 113 -4.64 -4.53 10.88
C SER A 113 -3.90 -4.40 12.21
N ILE A 114 -2.60 -4.12 12.17
CA ILE A 114 -1.78 -3.93 13.38
C ILE A 114 -2.21 -2.63 14.10
N SER A 115 -2.38 -1.53 13.35
CA SER A 115 -2.87 -0.25 13.88
C SER A 115 -4.22 -0.40 14.58
N ALA A 116 -5.16 -1.09 13.95
CA ALA A 116 -6.47 -1.37 14.52
C ALA A 116 -6.37 -2.19 15.82
N GLY A 117 -5.42 -3.12 15.90
CA GLY A 117 -5.13 -3.88 17.12
C GLY A 117 -4.58 -3.03 18.24
N HIS A 118 -3.63 -2.13 17.95
CA HIS A 118 -3.12 -1.17 18.92
C HIS A 118 -4.23 -0.26 19.44
N TYR A 119 -5.05 0.28 18.54
CA TYR A 119 -6.18 1.12 18.89
C TYR A 119 -7.24 0.39 19.74
N ALA A 120 -7.62 -0.84 19.36
CA ALA A 120 -8.60 -1.63 20.10
C ALA A 120 -8.12 -2.00 21.52
N LYS A 121 -6.81 -2.26 21.68
CA LYS A 121 -6.21 -2.50 23.01
C LYS A 121 -6.24 -1.26 23.89
N GLN A 122 -5.93 -0.09 23.33
CA GLN A 122 -5.98 1.19 24.05
C GLN A 122 -7.40 1.49 24.55
N GLN A 123 -8.42 1.16 23.76
CA GLN A 123 -9.83 1.34 24.12
C GLN A 123 -10.40 0.24 25.03
N LYS A 124 -9.55 -0.66 25.58
CA LYS A 124 -9.97 -1.79 26.43
C LYS A 124 -11.07 -2.67 25.79
N SER A 125 -11.02 -2.86 24.47
CA SER A 125 -11.99 -3.70 23.76
C SER A 125 -11.93 -5.15 24.25
N ALA A 126 -13.09 -5.80 24.34
CA ALA A 126 -13.21 -7.19 24.80
C ALA A 126 -12.48 -8.19 23.88
N ASN A 127 -12.38 -7.91 22.57
CA ASN A 127 -11.83 -8.83 21.58
C ASN A 127 -10.97 -8.11 20.52
N PRO A 128 -9.78 -7.58 20.88
CA PRO A 128 -8.94 -6.81 19.96
C PRO A 128 -8.48 -7.62 18.74
N GLU A 129 -8.29 -8.93 18.91
CA GLU A 129 -7.85 -9.81 17.82
C GLU A 129 -8.88 -9.96 16.70
N HIS A 130 -10.17 -9.92 17.04
CA HIS A 130 -11.24 -9.98 16.05
C HIS A 130 -11.27 -8.72 15.19
N VAL A 131 -11.03 -7.55 15.80
CA VAL A 131 -10.95 -6.27 15.11
C VAL A 131 -9.82 -6.28 14.08
N CYS A 132 -8.62 -6.73 14.47
CA CYS A 132 -7.48 -6.86 13.55
C CYS A 132 -7.84 -7.69 12.31
N ILE A 133 -8.40 -8.88 12.55
CA ILE A 133 -8.74 -9.83 11.47
C ILE A 133 -9.83 -9.28 10.57
N MET A 134 -10.82 -8.57 11.13
CA MET A 134 -11.88 -7.95 10.35
C MET A 134 -11.32 -6.85 9.45
N VAL A 135 -10.50 -5.95 9.99
CA VAL A 135 -9.86 -4.86 9.23
C VAL A 135 -8.98 -5.43 8.11
N PHE A 136 -8.16 -6.44 8.41
CA PHE A 136 -7.34 -7.13 7.41
C PHE A 136 -8.19 -7.68 6.25
N LYS A 137 -9.29 -8.38 6.56
CA LYS A 137 -10.19 -8.97 5.56
C LYS A 137 -10.91 -7.91 4.74
N CYS A 138 -11.46 -6.88 5.40
CA CYS A 138 -12.20 -5.80 4.75
C CYS A 138 -11.32 -5.05 3.74
N TYR A 139 -10.06 -4.79 4.08
CA TYR A 139 -9.14 -4.13 3.16
C TYR A 139 -8.72 -5.06 2.01
N LEU A 140 -8.34 -6.31 2.31
CA LEU A 140 -7.81 -7.23 1.31
C LEU A 140 -8.84 -7.60 0.22
N TRP A 141 -10.11 -7.72 0.63
CA TRP A 141 -11.23 -8.10 -0.24
C TRP A 141 -12.00 -6.88 -0.79
N ASN A 142 -11.46 -5.67 -0.60
CA ASN A 142 -12.07 -4.48 -1.17
C ASN A 142 -11.91 -4.50 -2.71
N PRO A 143 -13.02 -4.50 -3.49
CA PRO A 143 -12.94 -4.55 -4.95
C PRO A 143 -12.22 -3.33 -5.54
N VAL A 144 -12.26 -2.19 -4.87
CA VAL A 144 -11.55 -0.97 -5.29
C VAL A 144 -10.05 -1.14 -5.17
N THR A 145 -9.54 -1.70 -4.07
CA THR A 145 -8.08 -1.88 -3.90
C THR A 145 -7.55 -2.92 -4.90
N ILE A 146 -8.30 -4.00 -5.13
CA ILE A 146 -7.98 -5.01 -6.16
C ILE A 146 -7.92 -4.36 -7.55
N GLY A 147 -8.91 -3.54 -7.89
CA GLY A 147 -8.94 -2.79 -9.15
C GLY A 147 -7.74 -1.85 -9.29
N CYS A 148 -7.45 -1.05 -8.25
CA CYS A 148 -6.32 -0.12 -8.22
C CYS A 148 -4.97 -0.83 -8.41
N THR A 149 -4.75 -1.98 -7.77
CA THR A 149 -3.53 -2.78 -7.98
C THR A 149 -3.47 -3.34 -9.41
N ALA A 150 -4.60 -3.80 -9.97
CA ALA A 150 -4.66 -4.35 -11.32
C ALA A 150 -4.38 -3.30 -12.42
N ILE A 151 -4.72 -2.02 -12.20
CA ILE A 151 -4.40 -0.93 -13.13
C ILE A 151 -3.07 -0.23 -12.82
N LEU A 152 -2.28 -0.72 -11.85
CA LEU A 152 -1.01 -0.12 -11.42
C LEU A 152 -1.17 1.32 -10.87
N SER A 153 -2.32 1.61 -10.28
CA SER A 153 -2.67 2.94 -9.81
C SER A 153 -1.72 3.45 -8.73
N VAL A 154 -1.42 4.75 -8.79
CA VAL A 154 -0.66 5.48 -7.77
C VAL A 154 -1.37 5.46 -6.40
N SER A 155 -2.69 5.16 -6.36
CA SER A 155 -3.44 5.02 -5.12
C SER A 155 -2.86 3.97 -4.17
N VAL A 156 -2.21 2.91 -4.68
CA VAL A 156 -1.57 1.88 -3.84
C VAL A 156 -0.47 2.51 -2.97
N LEU A 157 0.33 3.41 -3.53
CA LEU A 157 1.37 4.11 -2.79
C LEU A 157 0.80 5.04 -1.73
N HIS A 158 -0.26 5.79 -2.07
CA HIS A 158 -0.94 6.65 -1.12
C HIS A 158 -1.52 5.85 0.05
N ASN A 159 -2.14 4.71 -0.23
CA ASN A 159 -2.70 3.82 0.80
C ASN A 159 -1.63 3.30 1.76
N VAL A 160 -0.45 2.90 1.24
CA VAL A 160 0.69 2.52 2.09
C VAL A 160 1.13 3.67 2.98
N LEU A 161 1.33 4.86 2.41
CA LEU A 161 1.79 6.03 3.16
C LEU A 161 0.81 6.41 4.29
N ILE A 162 -0.50 6.41 3.99
CA ILE A 162 -1.54 6.68 4.99
C ILE A 162 -1.55 5.58 6.05
N SER A 163 -1.47 4.30 5.67
CA SER A 163 -1.44 3.20 6.64
C SER A 163 -0.22 3.24 7.56
N ALA A 164 0.94 3.62 7.02
CA ALA A 164 2.16 3.82 7.79
C ALA A 164 1.99 4.98 8.78
N PHE A 165 1.42 6.11 8.33
CA PHE A 165 1.12 7.24 9.20
C PHE A 165 0.19 6.84 10.36
N VAL A 166 -0.90 6.13 10.06
CA VAL A 166 -1.85 5.64 11.07
C VAL A 166 -1.17 4.66 12.03
N TYR A 167 -0.29 3.78 11.54
CA TYR A 167 0.47 2.86 12.38
C TYR A 167 1.32 3.60 13.42
N PHE A 168 2.18 4.52 12.98
CA PHE A 168 3.02 5.28 13.89
C PHE A 168 2.21 6.14 14.87
N PHE A 169 1.06 6.66 14.42
CA PHE A 169 0.12 7.37 15.29
C PHE A 169 -0.42 6.46 16.40
N CYS A 170 -0.93 5.27 16.06
CA CYS A 170 -1.46 4.31 17.04
C CYS A 170 -0.39 3.71 17.96
N SER A 171 0.85 3.55 17.48
CA SER A 171 1.97 3.04 18.28
C SER A 171 2.50 4.04 19.31
N GLY A 172 2.04 5.31 19.29
CA GLY A 172 2.47 6.34 20.24
C GLY A 172 3.87 6.90 19.97
N SER A 173 4.52 6.52 18.86
CA SER A 173 5.84 7.01 18.44
C SER A 173 5.72 8.16 17.43
N PHE A 174 4.75 9.04 17.60
CA PHE A 174 4.50 10.17 16.68
C PHE A 174 5.73 11.09 16.54
N SER A 175 6.52 11.24 17.61
CA SER A 175 7.78 11.98 17.62
C SER A 175 8.83 11.40 16.66
N ALA A 176 8.89 10.07 16.50
CA ALA A 176 9.81 9.40 15.58
C ALA A 176 9.43 9.65 14.11
N LEU A 177 8.13 9.73 13.80
CA LEU A 177 7.65 10.08 12.47
C LEU A 177 8.02 11.50 12.08
N PHE A 178 7.77 12.45 12.99
CA PHE A 178 8.10 13.85 12.76
C PHE A 178 9.62 14.04 12.61
N SER A 179 10.42 13.35 13.44
CA SER A 179 11.88 13.33 13.33
C SER A 179 12.37 12.75 12.00
N ALA A 180 11.80 11.63 11.54
CA ALA A 180 12.17 11.02 10.25
C ALA A 180 11.80 11.91 9.05
N LEU A 181 10.62 12.53 9.07
CA LEU A 181 10.18 13.47 8.04
C LEU A 181 11.04 14.75 8.03
N PHE A 182 11.40 15.25 9.21
CA PHE A 182 12.30 16.39 9.36
C PHE A 182 13.70 16.10 8.81
N LEU A 183 14.26 14.92 9.11
CA LEU A 183 15.56 14.49 8.57
C LEU A 183 15.53 14.30 7.05
N LEU A 184 14.45 13.73 6.50
CA LEU A 184 14.23 13.65 5.06
C LEU A 184 14.13 15.03 4.40
N SER A 185 13.46 15.98 5.05
CA SER A 185 13.37 17.37 4.58
C SER A 185 14.74 18.06 4.56
N ILE A 186 15.54 17.91 5.62
CA ILE A 186 16.90 18.47 5.68
C ILE A 186 17.79 17.86 4.60
N ASN A 187 17.80 16.53 4.46
CA ASN A 187 18.66 15.85 3.48
C ASN A 187 18.32 16.26 2.03
N ASN A 188 17.03 16.46 1.73
CA ASN A 188 16.60 16.97 0.43
C ASN A 188 16.99 18.45 0.22
N PHE A 189 17.08 19.25 1.28
CA PHE A 189 17.57 20.63 1.21
C PHE A 189 19.08 20.66 0.95
N THR A 190 19.86 19.82 1.63
CA THR A 190 21.32 19.73 1.45
C THR A 190 21.70 19.26 0.03
N LYS A 191 20.93 18.35 -0.56
CA LYS A 191 21.13 17.91 -1.97
C LYS A 191 20.69 18.92 -3.03
N ARG A 192 20.03 20.02 -2.67
CA ARG A 192 19.68 21.12 -3.59
C ARG A 192 20.71 22.26 -3.59
N VAL A 193 21.63 22.28 -2.62
CA VAL A 193 22.61 23.36 -2.43
C VAL A 193 24.00 22.97 -2.99
N HIS A 194 24.15 21.76 -3.53
CA HIS A 194 25.29 21.29 -4.31
C HIS A 194 24.85 20.96 -5.73
#